data_AF-A0A953JLN0-F1
#
_entry.id   AF-A0A953JLN0-F1
#
_cell.length_a   1.000
_cell.length_b   1.000
_cell.length_c   1.000
_cell.angle_alpha   90.00
_cell.angle_beta   90.00
_cell.angle_gamma   90.00
#
_symmetry.space_group_name_H-M   'P 1'
#
loop_
_entity.id
_entity.type
_entity.pdbx_description
1 polymer ?
#
loop_
_entity_poly.entity_id
_entity_poly.type
_entity_poly.pdbx_seq_one_letter_code
_entity_poly.pdbx_strand_id
1 'polypeptide(L)'
;MQDRYSQFSIAGGPIGAIHPRFAGWHAAFWDNLGITAQLHGIHQVVALTHRDCGAARLAFGDAAVASRDAETRSHIEALWAFRAEVTRRHPPLEVVTGIMALDGSVELVA
;
A
#
# COMPACT_ATOMS: atom_id res chain seq x y z
N MET A 1 -12.14 2.84 -18.31
CA MET A 1 -12.09 3.18 -16.86
C MET A 1 -12.56 4.60 -16.55
N GLN A 2 -12.89 5.45 -17.53
CA GLN A 2 -13.51 6.76 -17.24
C GLN A 2 -14.78 6.56 -16.39
N ASP A 3 -14.84 7.28 -15.27
CA ASP A 3 -15.96 7.38 -14.33
C ASP A 3 -16.42 6.08 -13.63
N ARG A 4 -15.54 5.08 -13.54
CA ARG A 4 -15.82 3.80 -12.86
C ARG A 4 -14.89 3.50 -11.68
N TYR A 5 -14.33 4.52 -11.03
CA TYR A 5 -13.44 4.34 -9.89
C TYR A 5 -13.46 5.55 -8.95
N SER A 6 -13.19 5.30 -7.68
CA SER A 6 -12.91 6.33 -6.68
C SER A 6 -11.39 6.52 -6.61
N GLN A 7 -10.92 7.74 -6.89
CA GLN A 7 -9.50 8.06 -6.85
C GLN A 7 -9.13 8.72 -5.53
N PHE A 8 -8.21 8.10 -4.79
CA PHE A 8 -7.61 8.67 -3.60
C PHE A 8 -6.09 8.58 -3.72
N SER A 9 -5.41 9.73 -3.66
CA SER A 9 -3.95 9.82 -3.83
C SER A 9 -3.31 10.44 -2.60
N ILE A 10 -2.40 9.69 -1.96
CA ILE A 10 -1.56 10.15 -0.86
C ILE A 10 -0.13 9.65 -1.06
N ALA A 11 0.84 10.36 -0.50
CA ALA A 11 2.24 9.95 -0.55
C ALA A 11 2.47 8.65 0.26
N GLY A 12 3.28 7.75 -0.30
CA GLY A 12 3.70 6.52 0.35
C GLY A 12 2.80 5.31 0.11
N GLY A 13 1.63 5.47 -0.53
CA GLY A 13 0.76 4.35 -0.88
C GLY A 13 0.49 3.42 0.31
N PRO A 14 0.66 2.08 0.16
CA PRO A 14 0.52 1.14 1.28
C PRO A 14 1.42 1.47 2.47
N ILE A 15 2.68 1.89 2.27
CA ILE A 15 3.58 2.27 3.37
C ILE A 15 3.00 3.46 4.15
N GLY A 16 2.41 4.43 3.45
CA GLY A 16 1.75 5.60 4.03
C GLY A 16 0.57 5.26 4.93
N ALA A 17 -0.15 4.18 4.63
CA ALA A 17 -1.32 3.75 5.39
C ALA A 17 -0.97 3.02 6.71
N ILE A 18 0.26 2.51 6.85
CA ILE A 18 0.63 1.61 7.95
C ILE A 18 1.79 2.15 8.80
N HIS A 19 2.81 2.74 8.18
CA HIS A 19 4.03 3.07 8.90
C HIS A 19 3.79 4.24 9.89
N PRO A 20 4.27 4.18 11.15
CA PRO A 20 4.00 5.20 12.17
C PRO A 20 4.45 6.62 11.79
N ARG A 21 5.51 6.74 10.98
CA ARG A 21 5.96 8.04 10.43
C ARG A 21 4.83 8.81 9.73
N PHE A 22 3.85 8.07 9.19
CA PHE A 22 2.75 8.59 8.40
C PHE A 22 1.40 8.52 9.13
N ALA A 23 1.39 8.44 10.47
CA ALA A 23 0.18 8.32 11.27
C ALA A 23 -0.91 9.36 10.94
N GLY A 24 -0.52 10.57 10.53
CA GLY A 24 -1.46 11.61 10.08
C GLY A 24 -2.29 11.24 8.85
N TRP A 25 -1.86 10.27 8.04
CA TRP A 25 -2.59 9.79 6.86
C TRP A 25 -3.54 8.63 7.15
N HIS A 26 -3.35 7.94 8.28
CA HIS A 26 -4.02 6.67 8.54
C HIS A 26 -5.53 6.84 8.57
N ALA A 27 -6.04 7.80 9.36
CA ALA A 27 -7.48 8.03 9.46
C ALA A 27 -8.09 8.35 8.09
N ALA A 28 -7.49 9.29 7.35
CA ALA A 28 -7.96 9.66 6.02
C ALA A 28 -7.98 8.47 5.04
N PHE A 29 -6.93 7.65 5.03
CA PHE A 29 -6.86 6.48 4.16
C PHE A 29 -7.93 5.44 4.53
N TRP A 30 -8.03 5.09 5.82
CA TRP A 30 -8.93 4.02 6.26
C TRP A 30 -10.40 4.40 6.17
N ASP A 31 -10.74 5.66 6.47
CA ASP A 31 -12.11 6.16 6.31
C ASP A 31 -12.49 6.19 4.83
N ASN A 32 -11.58 6.61 3.94
CA ASN A 32 -11.81 6.58 2.49
C ASN A 32 -12.02 5.15 1.96
N LEU A 33 -11.20 4.18 2.41
CA LEU A 33 -11.37 2.78 2.02
C LEU A 33 -12.72 2.23 2.51
N GLY A 34 -13.13 2.56 3.74
CA GLY A 34 -14.41 2.18 4.30
C GLY A 34 -15.60 2.72 3.50
N ILE A 35 -15.58 4.02 3.17
CA ILE A 35 -16.61 4.65 2.34
C ILE A 35 -16.62 4.03 0.93
N THR A 36 -15.45 3.77 0.33
CA THR A 36 -15.34 3.13 -0.98
C THR A 36 -15.97 1.73 -0.98
N ALA A 37 -15.68 0.93 0.05
CA ALA A 37 -16.28 -0.40 0.21
C ALA A 37 -17.80 -0.32 0.39
N GLN A 38 -18.30 0.63 1.18
CA GLN A 38 -19.72 0.83 1.42
C GLN A 38 -20.48 1.28 0.17
N LEU A 39 -19.96 2.27 -0.56
CA LEU A 39 -20.67 2.89 -1.69
C LEU A 39 -20.59 2.08 -2.98
N HIS A 40 -19.48 1.37 -3.20
CA HIS A 40 -19.20 0.73 -4.49
C HIS A 40 -19.15 -0.79 -4.45
N GLY A 41 -19.21 -1.40 -3.25
CA GLY A 41 -19.20 -2.85 -3.11
C GLY A 41 -17.98 -3.50 -3.75
N ILE A 42 -16.81 -2.87 -3.64
CA ILE A 42 -15.57 -3.43 -4.19
C ILE A 42 -15.30 -4.81 -3.60
N HIS A 43 -14.70 -5.71 -4.37
CA HIS A 43 -14.36 -7.07 -3.92
C HIS A 43 -12.87 -7.25 -3.68
N GLN A 44 -12.04 -6.30 -4.13
CA GLN A 44 -10.59 -6.42 -4.10
C GLN A 44 -9.94 -5.05 -3.88
N VAL A 45 -8.85 -5.06 -3.10
CA VAL A 45 -7.91 -3.94 -2.94
C VAL A 45 -6.55 -4.37 -3.51
N VAL A 46 -5.99 -3.55 -4.39
CA VAL A 46 -4.65 -3.76 -4.95
C VAL A 46 -3.70 -2.76 -4.31
N ALA A 47 -2.73 -3.26 -3.55
CA ALA A 47 -1.70 -2.49 -2.86
C ALA A 47 -0.37 -2.65 -3.59
N LEU A 48 0.03 -1.59 -4.29
CA LEU A 48 1.31 -1.53 -4.99
C LEU A 48 2.23 -0.53 -4.32
N THR A 49 3.45 -0.98 -4.06
CA THR A 49 4.60 -0.09 -3.82
C THR A 49 5.47 -0.11 -5.09
N HIS A 50 6.51 0.73 -5.15
CA HIS A 50 7.43 0.74 -6.29
C HIS A 50 8.89 0.84 -5.84
N ARG A 51 9.82 0.47 -6.71
CA ARG A 51 11.27 0.62 -6.49
C ARG A 51 11.68 2.09 -6.50
N ASP A 52 12.75 2.42 -5.79
CA ASP A 52 13.24 3.79 -5.57
C ASP A 52 12.17 4.67 -4.87
N CYS A 53 11.51 4.10 -3.86
CA CYS A 53 10.45 4.80 -3.14
C CYS A 53 11.00 5.76 -2.08
N GLY A 54 10.88 7.06 -2.32
CA GLY A 54 11.25 8.09 -1.34
C GLY A 54 10.49 7.96 0.00
N ALA A 55 9.24 7.52 -0.02
CA ALA A 55 8.48 7.28 1.20
C ALA A 55 9.00 6.08 2.00
N ALA A 56 9.51 5.03 1.33
CA ALA A 56 10.16 3.90 1.99
C ALA A 56 11.45 4.33 2.69
N ARG A 57 12.28 5.16 2.02
CA ARG A 57 13.48 5.75 2.64
C ARG A 57 13.14 6.57 3.89
N LEU A 58 12.10 7.39 3.81
CA LEU A 58 11.63 8.19 4.94
C LEU A 58 11.12 7.32 6.10
N ALA A 59 10.40 6.24 5.79
CA ALA A 59 9.83 5.32 6.77
C ALA A 59 10.90 4.46 7.46
N PHE A 60 11.72 3.77 6.69
CA PHE A 60 12.58 2.68 7.15
C PHE A 60 14.08 3.06 7.23
N GLY A 61 14.44 4.25 6.74
CA GLY A 61 15.82 4.75 6.72
C GLY A 61 16.63 4.28 5.50
N ASP A 62 17.81 4.88 5.31
CA ASP A 62 18.64 4.66 4.12
C ASP A 62 19.10 3.21 3.95
N ALA A 63 19.45 2.53 5.05
CA ALA A 63 19.90 1.14 5.01
C ALA A 63 18.82 0.18 4.50
N ALA A 64 17.55 0.47 4.77
CA ALA A 64 16.41 -0.33 4.35
C ALA A 64 16.05 -0.18 2.86
N VAL A 65 16.74 0.73 2.15
CA VAL A 65 16.59 0.96 0.71
C VAL A 65 17.94 0.98 -0.03
N ALA A 66 19.02 0.56 0.65
CA ALA A 66 20.38 0.64 0.11
C ALA A 66 20.67 -0.38 -1.01
N SER A 67 19.85 -1.44 -1.10
CA SER A 67 19.94 -2.45 -2.15
C SER A 67 18.53 -2.95 -2.49
N ARG A 68 18.41 -3.58 -3.66
CA ARG A 68 17.14 -4.21 -4.09
C ARG A 68 16.59 -5.17 -3.04
N ASP A 69 17.44 -5.96 -2.41
CA ASP A 69 17.02 -6.95 -1.41
C ASP A 69 16.62 -6.30 -0.08
N ALA A 70 17.33 -5.24 0.35
CA ALA A 70 16.93 -4.46 1.50
C ALA A 70 15.57 -3.79 1.30
N GLU A 71 15.40 -3.14 0.14
CA GLU A 71 14.13 -2.50 -0.24
C GLU A 71 13.00 -3.53 -0.38
N THR A 72 13.27 -4.71 -0.95
CA THR A 72 12.27 -5.78 -1.05
C THR A 72 11.75 -6.18 0.32
N ARG A 73 12.63 -6.34 1.32
CA ARG A 73 12.22 -6.72 2.67
C ARG A 73 11.37 -5.63 3.35
N SER A 74 11.77 -4.37 3.26
CA SER A 74 11.01 -3.27 3.86
C SER A 74 9.64 -3.07 3.20
N HIS A 75 9.56 -3.27 1.89
CA HIS A 75 8.30 -3.24 1.16
C HIS A 75 7.38 -4.42 1.53
N ILE A 76 7.92 -5.64 1.62
CA ILE A 76 7.15 -6.83 2.05
C ILE A 76 6.58 -6.62 3.45
N GLU A 77 7.39 -6.11 4.39
CA GLU A 77 6.94 -5.80 5.75
C GLU A 77 5.72 -4.86 5.74
N ALA A 78 5.80 -3.77 4.99
CA ALA A 78 4.70 -2.81 4.87
C ALA A 78 3.46 -3.42 4.19
N LEU A 79 3.66 -4.20 3.12
CA LEU A 79 2.57 -4.82 2.35
C LEU A 79 1.84 -5.90 3.15
N TRP A 80 2.56 -6.70 3.95
CA TRP A 80 1.95 -7.67 4.87
C TRP A 80 1.15 -6.98 5.96
N ALA A 81 1.69 -5.93 6.57
CA ALA A 81 0.97 -5.17 7.57
C ALA A 81 -0.27 -4.46 6.98
N PHE A 82 -0.16 -3.97 5.73
CA PHE A 82 -1.29 -3.43 4.98
C PHE A 82 -2.37 -4.48 4.73
N ARG A 83 -1.99 -5.66 4.23
CA ARG A 83 -2.92 -6.77 4.01
C ARG A 83 -3.64 -7.14 5.29
N ALA A 84 -2.91 -7.31 6.39
CA ALA A 84 -3.49 -7.65 7.67
C ALA A 84 -4.55 -6.64 8.12
N GLU A 85 -4.27 -5.34 7.99
CA GLU A 85 -5.22 -4.29 8.34
C GLU A 85 -6.45 -4.25 7.43
N VAL A 86 -6.29 -4.45 6.11
CA VAL A 86 -7.45 -4.55 5.20
C VAL A 86 -8.31 -5.75 5.55
N THR A 87 -7.72 -6.94 5.73
CA THR A 87 -8.46 -8.15 6.09
C THR A 87 -9.16 -8.00 7.45
N ARG A 88 -8.54 -7.32 8.41
CA ARG A 88 -9.14 -7.07 9.73
C ARG A 88 -10.33 -6.11 9.65
N ARG A 89 -10.22 -5.03 8.86
CA ARG A 89 -11.24 -3.97 8.75
C ARG A 89 -12.37 -4.35 7.79
N HIS A 90 -12.05 -5.13 6.75
CA HIS A 90 -12.95 -5.52 5.67
C HIS A 90 -12.74 -6.99 5.27
N PRO A 91 -13.17 -7.97 6.09
CA PRO A 91 -12.93 -9.39 5.86
C PRO A 91 -13.33 -9.95 4.48
N PRO A 92 -14.40 -9.45 3.82
CA PRO A 92 -14.77 -9.92 2.47
C PRO A 92 -13.85 -9.42 1.35
N LEU A 93 -12.96 -8.44 1.60
CA LEU A 93 -12.08 -7.90 0.56
C LEU A 93 -10.88 -8.79 0.33
N GLU A 94 -10.68 -9.19 -0.91
CA GLU A 94 -9.42 -9.76 -1.36
C GLU A 94 -8.33 -8.68 -1.38
N VAL A 95 -7.10 -9.05 -1.05
CA VAL A 95 -5.97 -8.12 -1.05
C VAL A 95 -4.86 -8.66 -1.93
N VAL A 96 -4.56 -7.95 -3.01
CA VAL A 96 -3.42 -8.22 -3.88
C VAL A 96 -2.31 -7.24 -3.54
N THR A 97 -1.11 -7.74 -3.29
CA THR A 97 0.05 -6.94 -2.87
C THR A 97 1.19 -7.13 -3.86
N GLY A 98 1.91 -6.07 -4.20
CA GLY A 98 3.04 -6.17 -5.12
C GLY A 98 4.04 -5.01 -5.04
N ILE A 99 5.22 -5.24 -5.62
CA ILE A 99 6.29 -4.27 -5.76
C ILE A 99 6.56 -4.06 -7.25
N MET A 100 6.32 -2.84 -7.73
CA MET A 100 6.51 -2.46 -9.12
C MET A 100 7.94 -1.95 -9.36
N ALA A 101 8.62 -2.48 -10.37
CA ALA A 101 9.91 -1.99 -10.85
C ALA A 101 9.75 -0.73 -11.71
N LEU A 102 10.88 -0.06 -11.99
CA LEU A 102 10.89 1.18 -12.79
C LEU A 102 10.52 0.96 -14.26
N ASP A 103 10.60 -0.28 -14.75
CA ASP A 103 10.15 -0.69 -16.08
C ASP A 103 8.66 -1.07 -16.13
N GLY A 104 7.95 -0.96 -15.00
CA GLY A 104 6.54 -1.29 -14.86
C GLY A 104 6.25 -2.77 -14.59
N SER A 105 7.25 -3.66 -14.56
CA SER A 105 7.06 -5.04 -14.14
C SER A 105 6.68 -5.12 -12.65
N VAL A 106 5.82 -6.07 -12.28
CA VAL A 106 5.31 -6.21 -10.91
C VAL A 106 5.70 -7.58 -10.33
N GLU A 107 6.38 -7.55 -9.18
CA GLU A 107 6.65 -8.72 -8.35
C GLU A 107 5.53 -8.83 -7.30
N LEU A 108 4.72 -9.89 -7.40
CA LEU A 108 3.64 -10.12 -6.43
C LEU A 108 4.21 -10.58 -5.09
N VAL A 109 3.68 -10.03 -4.01
CA VAL A 109 4.02 -10.40 -2.63
C VAL A 109 2.91 -11.31 -2.11
N ALA A 110 3.28 -12.55 -1.78
CA ALA A 110 2.37 -13.57 -1.26
C ALA A 110 1.84 -13.21 0.13
#